data_AF-A0A522AE64-F1
#
_entry.id   AF-A0A522AE64-F1
#
_cell.length_a   1.000
_cell.length_b   1.000
_cell.length_c   1.000
_cell.angle_alpha   90.00
_cell.angle_beta   90.00
_cell.angle_gamma   90.00
#
_symmetry.space_group_name_H-M   'P 1'
#
loop_
_entity.id
_entity.type
_entity.pdbx_description
1 polymer ?
#
loop_
_entity_poly.entity_id
_entity_poly.type
_entity_poly.pdbx_seq_one_letter_code
_entity_poly.pdbx_strand_id
1 'polypeptide(L)'
;MSTATPRAVPMRKIVKRYHPPGTPPGTLIPAAEGAAPARIRLLEYSAESCREIAVQSLDDCLPYLKTPAATWIHIQGTPSPTMLQQLGQKFGLHPLALEDVQNTGQRPKFDPHPGHYFLIAALPRIAENEVHVDQVSIFLGPGFLVTFTSNGEDPFEPVRKRLHAESSLIRGYPVGYLLYAVLDLVIDAGFP
;
A
#
# COMPACT_ATOMS: atom_id res chain seq x y z
N MET A 1 -11.39 44.07 -2.05
CA MET A 1 -10.95 42.77 -1.49
C MET A 1 -10.21 42.03 -2.59
N SER A 2 -8.88 41.97 -2.51
CA SER A 2 -8.05 41.35 -3.55
C SER A 2 -8.07 39.84 -3.35
N THR A 3 -8.72 39.12 -4.25
CA THR A 3 -8.64 37.65 -4.33
C THR A 3 -7.26 37.30 -4.87
N ALA A 4 -6.35 36.88 -3.99
CA ALA A 4 -5.07 36.34 -4.41
C ALA A 4 -5.32 35.08 -5.25
N THR A 5 -4.94 35.10 -6.52
CA THR A 5 -4.95 33.93 -7.39
C THR A 5 -4.08 32.84 -6.76
N PRO A 6 -4.58 31.61 -6.54
CA PRO A 6 -3.75 30.55 -5.99
C PRO A 6 -2.57 30.31 -6.92
N ARG A 7 -1.35 30.48 -6.38
CA ARG A 7 -0.11 30.29 -7.12
C ARG A 7 0.07 28.79 -7.33
N ALA A 8 0.10 28.34 -8.60
CA ALA A 8 0.27 26.93 -8.92
C ALA A 8 1.57 26.39 -8.30
N VAL A 9 1.45 25.28 -7.55
CA VAL A 9 2.60 24.56 -6.98
C VAL A 9 3.20 23.70 -8.10
N PRO A 10 4.52 23.79 -8.36
CA PRO A 10 5.15 22.98 -9.41
C PRO A 10 5.07 21.48 -9.08
N MET A 11 4.80 20.66 -10.10
CA MET A 11 4.85 19.19 -9.98
C MET A 11 6.24 18.68 -10.32
N ARG A 12 6.82 17.85 -9.45
CA ARG A 12 8.09 17.19 -9.73
C ARG A 12 7.88 16.06 -10.74
N LYS A 13 8.80 15.92 -11.71
CA LYS A 13 8.75 14.82 -12.68
C LYS A 13 8.93 13.48 -11.96
N ILE A 14 8.01 12.55 -12.22
CA ILE A 14 8.11 11.17 -11.73
C ILE A 14 9.33 10.50 -12.38
N VAL A 15 10.33 10.16 -11.57
CA VAL A 15 11.50 9.40 -12.03
C VAL A 15 11.13 7.92 -12.01
N LYS A 16 10.91 7.37 -13.20
CA LYS A 16 10.66 5.94 -13.38
C LYS A 16 11.93 5.14 -13.13
N ARG A 17 11.84 4.10 -12.32
CA ARG A 17 12.89 3.07 -12.17
C ARG A 17 12.31 1.76 -12.72
N TYR A 18 12.88 1.29 -13.81
CA TYR A 18 12.54 0.02 -14.46
C TYR A 18 13.77 -0.88 -14.51
N HIS A 19 13.53 -2.17 -14.63
CA HIS A 19 14.56 -3.10 -15.04
C HIS A 19 15.08 -2.77 -16.46
N PRO A 20 16.36 -3.05 -16.76
CA PRO A 20 16.87 -2.99 -18.12
C PRO A 20 16.07 -3.86 -19.08
N PRO A 21 15.91 -3.46 -20.36
CA PRO A 21 15.29 -4.30 -21.38
C PRO A 21 15.96 -5.69 -21.45
N GLY A 22 15.14 -6.75 -21.51
CA GLY A 22 15.61 -8.15 -21.54
C GLY A 22 15.72 -8.83 -20.17
N THR A 23 15.42 -8.13 -19.08
CA THR A 23 15.32 -8.73 -17.75
C THR A 23 14.16 -9.75 -17.71
N PRO A 24 14.37 -10.96 -17.16
CA PRO A 24 13.30 -11.94 -17.01
C PRO A 24 12.12 -11.40 -16.19
N PRO A 25 10.87 -11.72 -16.55
CA PRO A 25 9.70 -11.31 -15.79
C PRO A 25 9.72 -11.86 -14.36
N GLY A 26 9.31 -11.05 -13.39
CA GLY A 26 9.29 -11.39 -11.96
C GLY A 26 10.65 -11.23 -11.27
N THR A 27 11.62 -10.55 -11.90
CA THR A 27 12.93 -10.31 -11.30
C THR A 27 12.83 -9.25 -10.21
N LEU A 28 13.41 -9.52 -9.04
CA LEU A 28 13.48 -8.59 -7.92
C LEU A 28 14.95 -8.21 -7.65
N ILE A 29 15.25 -6.93 -7.68
CA ILE A 29 16.59 -6.36 -7.51
C ILE A 29 16.74 -5.77 -6.09
N PRO A 30 17.90 -5.91 -5.43
CA PRO A 30 18.14 -5.25 -4.14
C PRO A 30 17.92 -3.74 -4.18
N ALA A 31 17.48 -3.18 -3.05
CA ALA A 31 17.39 -1.74 -2.87
C ALA A 31 18.76 -1.06 -2.97
N ALA A 32 18.78 0.22 -3.31
CA ALA A 32 19.99 1.03 -3.25
C ALA A 32 20.54 1.09 -1.80
N GLU A 33 21.86 1.16 -1.66
CA GLU A 33 22.50 1.32 -0.36
C GLU A 33 21.94 2.54 0.40
N GLY A 34 21.60 2.35 1.67
CA GLY A 34 21.03 3.39 2.54
C GLY A 34 19.50 3.54 2.48
N ALA A 35 18.78 2.72 1.70
CA ALA A 35 17.32 2.71 1.73
C ALA A 35 16.80 2.26 3.11
N ALA A 36 15.86 3.01 3.69
CA ALA A 36 15.29 2.65 4.98
C ALA A 36 14.49 1.33 4.89
N PRO A 37 14.67 0.42 5.86
CA PRO A 37 14.09 -0.92 5.82
C PRO A 37 12.57 -0.86 5.90
N ALA A 38 11.91 -1.82 5.26
CA ALA A 38 10.46 -1.97 5.36
C ALA A 38 10.02 -2.27 6.80
N ARG A 39 8.92 -1.64 7.22
CA ARG A 39 8.23 -1.88 8.48
C ARG A 39 6.86 -2.44 8.18
N ILE A 40 6.45 -3.43 8.96
CA ILE A 40 5.15 -4.10 8.82
C ILE A 40 4.25 -3.65 9.96
N ARG A 41 3.03 -3.26 9.65
CA ARG A 41 1.93 -3.08 10.61
C ARG A 41 0.82 -4.05 10.24
N LEU A 42 0.29 -4.77 11.22
CA LEU A 42 -0.82 -5.69 11.02
C LEU A 42 -2.01 -5.24 11.85
N LEU A 43 -3.16 -5.12 11.19
CA LEU A 43 -4.44 -4.88 11.82
C LEU A 43 -5.38 -6.05 11.51
N GLU A 44 -5.96 -6.66 12.54
CA GLU A 44 -7.06 -7.61 12.39
C GLU A 44 -8.35 -6.95 12.86
N TYR A 45 -9.43 -7.09 12.09
CA TYR A 45 -10.73 -6.57 12.48
C TYR A 45 -11.91 -7.46 12.04
N SER A 46 -12.96 -7.42 12.86
CA SER A 46 -14.28 -8.00 12.61
C SER A 46 -15.35 -6.97 13.01
N ALA A 47 -16.63 -7.26 12.80
CA ALA A 47 -17.72 -6.38 13.22
C ALA A 47 -17.64 -6.03 14.73
N GLU A 48 -17.11 -6.95 15.54
CA GLU A 48 -17.03 -6.83 17.00
C GLU A 48 -15.71 -6.22 17.48
N SER A 49 -14.59 -6.46 16.79
CA SER A 49 -13.25 -6.14 17.31
C SER A 49 -12.32 -5.53 16.26
N CYS A 50 -11.35 -4.72 16.70
CA CYS A 50 -10.29 -4.19 15.84
C CYS A 50 -9.02 -4.03 16.66
N ARG A 51 -7.94 -4.69 16.24
CA ARG A 51 -6.69 -4.79 17.01
C ARG A 51 -5.49 -4.63 16.11
N GLU A 52 -4.55 -3.80 16.55
CA GLU A 52 -3.20 -3.78 15.98
C GLU A 52 -2.37 -4.87 16.65
N ILE A 53 -1.69 -5.66 15.83
CA ILE A 53 -0.92 -6.83 16.27
C ILE A 53 0.55 -6.53 16.04
N ALA A 54 1.34 -6.69 17.11
CA ALA A 54 2.78 -6.56 17.02
C ALA A 54 3.35 -7.70 16.17
N VAL A 55 4.10 -7.34 15.14
CA VAL A 55 4.76 -8.28 14.21
C VAL A 55 6.23 -7.90 14.08
N GLN A 56 7.10 -8.90 14.00
CA GLN A 56 8.54 -8.74 13.76
C GLN A 56 8.93 -9.22 12.36
N SER A 57 8.10 -10.08 11.76
CA SER A 57 8.33 -10.70 10.48
C SER A 57 7.02 -10.94 9.72
N LEU A 58 7.15 -11.33 8.45
CA LEU A 58 6.00 -11.80 7.66
C LEU A 58 5.40 -13.10 8.18
N ASP A 59 6.17 -13.95 8.88
CA ASP A 59 5.66 -15.19 9.45
C ASP A 59 4.62 -14.94 10.53
N ASP A 60 4.78 -13.87 11.30
CA ASP A 60 3.83 -13.46 12.34
C ASP A 60 2.47 -13.07 11.77
N CYS A 61 2.40 -12.75 10.47
CA CYS A 61 1.17 -12.36 9.79
C CYS A 61 0.31 -13.57 9.36
N LEU A 62 0.93 -14.74 9.15
CA LEU A 62 0.28 -15.90 8.53
C LEU A 62 -0.89 -16.50 9.32
N PRO A 63 -0.86 -16.55 10.67
CA PRO A 63 -1.99 -17.06 11.44
C PRO A 63 -3.28 -16.27 11.17
N TYR A 64 -3.17 -14.96 10.92
CA TYR A 64 -4.32 -14.06 10.74
C TYR A 64 -4.99 -14.20 9.37
N LEU A 65 -4.30 -14.76 8.37
CA LEU A 65 -4.91 -15.09 7.07
C LEU A 65 -5.85 -16.28 7.14
N LYS A 66 -5.82 -17.03 8.24
CA LYS A 66 -6.65 -18.22 8.45
C LYS A 66 -7.84 -17.94 9.36
N THR A 67 -7.94 -16.74 9.92
CA THR A 67 -9.08 -16.34 10.74
C THR A 67 -10.23 -15.86 9.84
N PRO A 68 -11.49 -15.90 10.30
CA PRO A 68 -12.61 -15.32 9.56
C PRO A 68 -12.61 -13.79 9.59
N ALA A 69 -11.75 -13.16 10.40
CA ALA A 69 -11.60 -11.73 10.49
C ALA A 69 -10.85 -11.18 9.26
N ALA A 70 -11.07 -9.91 8.96
CA ALA A 70 -10.32 -9.24 7.91
C ALA A 70 -8.93 -8.85 8.43
N THR A 71 -7.92 -9.10 7.60
CA THR A 71 -6.52 -8.77 7.90
C THR A 71 -6.01 -7.67 6.98
N TRP A 72 -5.48 -6.60 7.56
CA TRP A 72 -4.81 -5.55 6.81
C TRP A 72 -3.34 -5.48 7.20
N ILE A 73 -2.48 -5.72 6.22
CA ILE A 73 -1.02 -5.62 6.36
C ILE A 73 -0.57 -4.36 5.63
N HIS A 74 0.00 -3.41 6.36
CA HIS A 74 0.61 -2.23 5.78
C HIS A 74 2.13 -2.36 5.84
N ILE A 75 2.78 -2.28 4.69
CA ILE A 75 4.24 -2.35 4.54
C ILE A 75 4.72 -0.98 4.09
N GLN A 76 5.43 -0.30 4.98
CA GLN A 76 6.00 1.02 4.70
C GLN A 76 7.51 0.93 4.55
N GLY A 77 8.05 1.52 3.48
CA GLY A 77 9.47 1.59 3.21
C GLY A 77 9.91 0.76 2.01
N THR A 78 11.15 0.29 2.01
CA THR A 78 11.69 -0.46 0.87
C THR A 78 11.76 -1.95 1.19
N PRO A 79 10.78 -2.76 0.73
CA PRO A 79 10.80 -4.20 0.99
C PRO A 79 11.97 -4.85 0.25
N SER A 80 12.67 -5.77 0.92
CA SER A 80 13.75 -6.52 0.29
C SER A 80 13.21 -7.51 -0.75
N PRO A 81 14.01 -7.92 -1.75
CA PRO A 81 13.64 -9.00 -2.66
C PRO A 81 13.18 -10.27 -1.93
N THR A 82 13.89 -10.65 -0.86
CA THR A 82 13.54 -11.80 -0.03
C THR A 82 12.17 -11.64 0.62
N MET A 83 11.85 -10.45 1.14
CA MET A 83 10.54 -10.16 1.73
C MET A 83 9.42 -10.27 0.68
N LEU A 84 9.60 -9.70 -0.51
CA LEU A 84 8.63 -9.78 -1.60
C LEU A 84 8.45 -11.21 -2.10
N GLN A 85 9.52 -12.00 -2.23
CA GLN A 85 9.44 -13.42 -2.58
C GLN A 85 8.65 -14.21 -1.53
N GLN A 86 8.91 -13.96 -0.23
CA GLN A 86 8.17 -14.59 0.86
C GLN A 86 6.69 -14.22 0.83
N LEU A 87 6.35 -12.96 0.57
CA LEU A 87 4.97 -12.51 0.36
C LEU A 87 4.32 -13.28 -0.79
N GLY A 88 4.98 -13.35 -1.95
CA GLY A 88 4.50 -14.10 -3.10
C GLY A 88 4.18 -15.56 -2.78
N GLN A 89 5.12 -16.25 -2.15
CA GLN A 89 4.96 -17.66 -1.80
C GLN A 89 3.86 -17.89 -0.75
N LYS A 90 3.80 -17.05 0.29
CA LYS A 90 2.92 -17.26 1.44
C LYS A 90 1.48 -16.81 1.20
N PHE A 91 1.30 -15.76 0.39
CA PHE A 91 0.00 -15.15 0.11
C PHE A 91 -0.51 -15.49 -1.30
N GLY A 92 0.27 -16.21 -2.11
CA GLY A 92 -0.09 -16.53 -3.50
C GLY A 92 -0.11 -15.30 -4.41
N LEU A 93 0.74 -14.29 -4.13
CA LEU A 93 0.80 -13.06 -4.93
C LEU A 93 1.62 -13.28 -6.20
N HIS A 94 1.15 -12.68 -7.30
CA HIS A 94 1.75 -12.92 -8.61
C HIS A 94 3.14 -12.27 -8.70
N PRO A 95 4.17 -12.95 -9.23
CA PRO A 95 5.53 -12.39 -9.33
C PRO A 95 5.60 -11.05 -10.07
N LEU A 96 4.85 -10.88 -11.16
CA LEU A 96 4.79 -9.60 -11.90
C LEU A 96 4.24 -8.44 -11.04
N ALA A 97 3.25 -8.71 -10.19
CA ALA A 97 2.69 -7.69 -9.31
C ALA A 97 3.70 -7.30 -8.22
N LEU A 98 4.50 -8.26 -7.72
CA LEU A 98 5.58 -7.99 -6.77
C LEU A 98 6.74 -7.20 -7.39
N GLU A 99 7.05 -7.48 -8.66
CA GLU A 99 8.00 -6.68 -9.45
C GLU A 99 7.52 -5.22 -9.54
N ASP A 100 6.23 -5.00 -9.77
CA ASP A 100 5.65 -3.65 -9.83
C ASP A 100 5.62 -2.91 -8.49
N VAL A 101 5.55 -3.60 -7.36
CA VAL A 101 5.74 -2.99 -6.03
C VAL A 101 7.14 -2.41 -5.89
N GLN A 102 8.14 -3.11 -6.44
CA GLN A 102 9.53 -2.68 -6.35
C GLN A 102 9.86 -1.56 -7.34
N ASN A 103 9.28 -1.59 -8.55
CA ASN A 103 9.47 -0.57 -9.56
C ASN A 103 8.69 0.71 -9.23
N THR A 104 9.37 1.85 -9.20
CA THR A 104 8.75 3.14 -8.87
C THR A 104 8.31 3.91 -10.11
N GLY A 105 7.24 4.68 -9.98
CA GLY A 105 6.74 5.54 -11.05
C GLY A 105 5.88 4.79 -12.06
N GLN A 106 5.33 3.64 -11.65
CA GLN A 106 4.29 2.97 -12.41
C GLN A 106 3.05 3.86 -12.51
N ARG A 107 2.32 3.73 -13.61
CA ARG A 107 1.04 4.42 -13.77
C ARG A 107 -0.01 3.68 -12.93
N PRO A 108 -1.02 4.40 -12.39
CA PRO A 108 -2.15 3.75 -11.75
C PRO A 108 -2.79 2.71 -12.67
N LYS A 109 -3.11 1.55 -12.09
CA LYS A 109 -3.65 0.39 -12.83
C LYS A 109 -4.37 -0.58 -11.90
N PHE A 110 -5.14 -1.48 -12.50
CA PHE A 110 -5.84 -2.58 -11.85
C PHE A 110 -5.59 -3.86 -12.66
N ASP A 111 -4.98 -4.85 -12.03
CA ASP A 111 -4.59 -6.11 -12.65
C ASP A 111 -5.20 -7.29 -11.86
N PRO A 112 -6.19 -8.01 -12.43
CA PRO A 112 -6.72 -9.21 -11.80
C PRO A 112 -5.77 -10.40 -11.99
N HIS A 113 -5.55 -11.16 -10.91
CA HIS A 113 -4.79 -12.40 -10.91
C HIS A 113 -5.61 -13.54 -10.28
N PRO A 114 -5.27 -14.82 -10.56
CA PRO A 114 -5.86 -15.92 -9.82
C PRO A 114 -5.63 -15.76 -8.32
N GLY A 115 -6.72 -15.68 -7.55
CA GLY A 115 -6.70 -15.59 -6.09
C GLY A 115 -6.48 -14.20 -5.49
N HIS A 116 -6.21 -13.14 -6.27
CA HIS A 116 -6.10 -11.78 -5.76
C HIS A 116 -6.23 -10.71 -6.85
N TYR A 117 -6.47 -9.47 -6.45
CA TYR A 117 -6.36 -8.30 -7.31
C TYR A 117 -5.13 -7.49 -6.93
N PHE A 118 -4.43 -6.94 -7.92
CA PHE A 118 -3.33 -6.01 -7.72
C PHE A 118 -3.73 -4.62 -8.25
N LEU A 119 -3.44 -3.58 -7.49
CA LEU A 119 -3.73 -2.21 -7.84
C LEU A 119 -2.51 -1.33 -7.58
N ILE A 120 -2.37 -0.31 -8.42
CA ILE A 120 -1.47 0.81 -8.16
C ILE A 120 -2.30 2.09 -8.16
N ALA A 121 -2.17 2.88 -7.11
CA ALA A 121 -2.75 4.22 -7.00
C ALA A 121 -1.64 5.28 -6.86
N ALA A 122 -1.95 6.51 -7.25
CA ALA A 122 -1.07 7.66 -7.15
C ALA A 122 -1.50 8.52 -5.96
N LEU A 123 -0.64 8.61 -4.94
CA LEU A 123 -0.85 9.45 -3.77
C LEU A 123 -0.10 10.77 -3.95
N PRO A 124 -0.80 11.88 -4.25
CA PRO A 124 -0.19 13.18 -4.28
C PRO A 124 0.20 13.61 -2.86
N ARG A 125 1.36 14.26 -2.73
CA ARG A 125 1.87 14.76 -1.45
C ARG A 125 2.64 16.05 -1.69
N ILE A 126 2.41 17.05 -0.85
CA ILE A 126 3.15 18.31 -0.94
C ILE A 126 4.39 18.21 -0.05
N ALA A 127 5.56 18.42 -0.64
CA ALA A 127 6.83 18.48 0.08
C ALA A 127 7.71 19.54 -0.58
N GLU A 128 8.42 20.33 0.23
CA GLU A 128 9.37 21.35 -0.29
C GLU A 128 8.73 22.35 -1.27
N ASN A 129 7.45 22.68 -1.10
CA ASN A 129 6.67 23.48 -2.05
C ASN A 129 6.60 22.89 -3.48
N GLU A 130 6.74 21.58 -3.61
CA GLU A 130 6.49 20.82 -4.84
C GLU A 130 5.44 19.74 -4.60
N VAL A 131 4.69 19.38 -5.65
CA VAL A 131 3.83 18.20 -5.64
C VAL A 131 4.67 16.98 -6.03
N HIS A 132 4.75 16.04 -5.11
CA HIS A 132 5.26 14.69 -5.31
C HIS A 132 4.09 13.74 -5.52
N VAL A 133 4.33 12.66 -6.26
CA VAL A 133 3.36 11.58 -6.45
C VAL A 133 4.01 10.29 -6.01
N ASP A 134 3.56 9.77 -4.87
CA ASP A 134 4.01 8.50 -4.33
C ASP A 134 3.16 7.36 -4.89
N GLN A 135 3.78 6.22 -5.09
CA GLN A 135 3.09 5.00 -5.52
C GLN A 135 2.52 4.28 -4.30
N VAL A 136 1.21 3.99 -4.33
CA VAL A 136 0.56 3.08 -3.38
C VAL A 136 0.26 1.79 -4.12
N SER A 137 0.93 0.71 -3.75
CA SER A 137 0.68 -0.61 -4.34
C SER A 137 -0.21 -1.42 -3.41
N ILE A 138 -1.22 -2.11 -3.93
CA ILE A 138 -2.26 -2.74 -3.12
C ILE A 138 -2.55 -4.13 -3.65
N PHE A 139 -2.55 -5.13 -2.77
CA PHE A 139 -3.09 -6.45 -3.04
C PHE A 139 -4.37 -6.64 -2.24
N LEU A 140 -5.42 -7.08 -2.92
CA LEU A 140 -6.68 -7.50 -2.31
C LEU A 140 -6.87 -9.00 -2.55
N GLY A 141 -6.88 -9.80 -1.48
CA GLY A 141 -7.17 -11.23 -1.55
C GLY A 141 -8.35 -11.64 -0.66
N PRO A 142 -8.63 -12.95 -0.54
CA PRO A 142 -9.71 -13.46 0.31
C PRO A 142 -9.43 -13.12 1.78
N GLY A 143 -10.20 -12.20 2.35
CA GLY A 143 -10.08 -11.80 3.75
C GLY A 143 -8.88 -10.91 4.08
N PHE A 144 -8.06 -10.52 3.10
CA PHE A 144 -6.89 -9.67 3.38
C PHE A 144 -6.68 -8.52 2.40
N LEU A 145 -6.05 -7.46 2.90
CA LEU A 145 -5.50 -6.34 2.13
C LEU A 145 -4.01 -6.18 2.48
N VAL A 146 -3.14 -6.07 1.49
CA VAL A 146 -1.73 -5.69 1.68
C VAL A 146 -1.48 -4.36 0.98
N THR A 147 -1.06 -3.32 1.70
CA THR A 147 -0.74 -2.02 1.12
C THR A 147 0.74 -1.70 1.28
N PHE A 148 1.35 -1.15 0.23
CA PHE A 148 2.74 -0.72 0.20
C PHE A 148 2.82 0.79 -0.01
N THR A 149 3.61 1.47 0.83
CA THR A 149 3.98 2.88 0.66
C THR A 149 5.49 3.05 0.81
N SER A 150 6.03 4.12 0.24
CA SER A 150 7.42 4.52 0.47
C SER A 150 7.65 4.94 1.92
N ASN A 151 8.92 5.12 2.30
CA ASN A 151 9.25 5.74 3.58
C ASN A 151 8.68 7.17 3.66
N GLY A 152 8.11 7.54 4.81
CA GLY A 152 7.51 8.85 5.03
C GLY A 152 6.40 8.83 6.08
N GLU A 153 5.49 9.79 5.98
CA GLU A 153 4.25 9.80 6.76
C GLU A 153 3.34 8.65 6.31
N ASP A 154 2.72 7.97 7.26
CA ASP A 154 1.75 6.90 7.00
C ASP A 154 0.40 7.54 6.64
N PRO A 155 -0.03 7.48 5.36
CA PRO A 155 -1.22 8.19 4.92
C PRO A 155 -2.50 7.55 5.46
N PHE A 156 -2.45 6.31 5.96
CA PHE A 156 -3.65 5.54 6.26
C PHE A 156 -4.10 5.64 7.71
N GLU A 157 -3.53 6.57 8.48
CA GLU A 157 -3.91 6.80 9.88
C GLU A 157 -5.40 7.17 10.05
N PRO A 158 -6.01 8.00 9.18
CA PRO A 158 -7.44 8.26 9.25
C PRO A 158 -8.30 7.01 9.03
N VAL A 159 -7.88 6.07 8.17
CA VAL A 159 -8.59 4.80 7.95
C VAL A 159 -8.51 3.93 9.20
N ARG A 160 -7.32 3.79 9.82
CA ARG A 160 -7.15 3.04 11.07
C ARG A 160 -7.96 3.63 12.22
N LYS A 161 -7.97 4.96 12.38
CA LYS A 161 -8.82 5.63 13.38
C LYS A 161 -10.31 5.32 13.17
N ARG A 162 -10.78 5.31 11.93
CA ARG A 162 -12.16 4.91 11.61
C ARG A 162 -12.42 3.45 11.98
N LEU A 163 -11.48 2.53 11.77
CA LEU A 163 -11.62 1.12 12.16
C LEU A 163 -11.66 0.93 13.69
N HIS A 164 -10.85 1.68 14.43
CA HIS A 164 -10.80 1.61 15.90
C HIS A 164 -11.99 2.27 16.62
N ALA A 165 -12.78 3.09 15.93
CA ALA A 165 -13.95 3.73 16.53
C ALA A 165 -14.98 2.70 17.00
N GLU A 166 -15.60 2.93 18.17
CA GLU A 166 -16.55 2.01 18.79
C GLU A 166 -17.72 1.66 17.84
N SER A 167 -18.25 2.65 17.13
CA SER A 167 -19.34 2.50 16.16
C SER A 167 -18.86 2.42 14.70
N SER A 168 -17.69 1.82 14.45
CA SER A 168 -17.14 1.71 13.09
C SER A 168 -18.01 0.83 12.19
N LEU A 169 -18.71 1.45 11.24
CA LEU A 169 -19.49 0.73 10.23
C LEU A 169 -18.60 -0.06 9.26
N ILE A 170 -17.38 0.41 9.01
CA ILE A 170 -16.41 -0.22 8.08
C ILE A 170 -16.16 -1.68 8.47
N ARG A 171 -16.14 -1.98 9.78
CA ARG A 171 -15.87 -3.30 10.33
C ARG A 171 -16.88 -4.37 9.96
N GLY A 172 -18.13 -3.97 9.68
CA GLY A 172 -19.20 -4.89 9.29
C GLY A 172 -19.19 -5.30 7.82
N TYR A 173 -18.34 -4.67 6.99
CA TYR A 173 -18.27 -4.94 5.56
C TYR A 173 -17.11 -5.88 5.22
N PRO A 174 -17.20 -6.61 4.08
CA PRO A 174 -16.07 -7.38 3.56
C PRO A 174 -14.82 -6.51 3.34
N VAL A 175 -13.64 -7.14 3.32
CA VAL A 175 -12.34 -6.47 3.13
C VAL A 175 -12.26 -5.60 1.86
N GLY A 176 -13.09 -5.85 0.85
CA GLY A 176 -13.23 -4.97 -0.32
C GLY A 176 -13.68 -3.54 0.04
N TYR A 177 -14.46 -3.35 1.10
CA TYR A 177 -14.81 -2.02 1.59
C TYR A 177 -13.61 -1.30 2.23
N LEU A 178 -12.67 -2.04 2.82
CA LEU A 178 -11.41 -1.45 3.28
C LEU A 178 -10.57 -0.96 2.10
N LEU A 179 -10.50 -1.72 1.00
CA LEU A 179 -9.89 -1.23 -0.23
C LEU A 179 -10.54 0.08 -0.69
N TYR A 180 -11.87 0.16 -0.69
CA TYR A 180 -12.58 1.41 -0.98
C TYR A 180 -12.12 2.54 -0.05
N ALA A 181 -12.14 2.35 1.27
CA ALA A 181 -11.76 3.39 2.23
C ALA A 181 -10.30 3.84 2.10
N VAL A 182 -9.40 2.94 1.70
CA VAL A 182 -8.00 3.25 1.39
C VAL A 182 -7.88 4.06 0.10
N LEU A 183 -8.57 3.66 -0.97
CA LEU A 183 -8.55 4.36 -2.25
C LEU A 183 -9.20 5.75 -2.15
N ASP A 184 -10.32 5.86 -1.43
CA ASP A 184 -11.03 7.10 -1.12
C ASP A 184 -10.06 8.12 -0.49
N LEU A 185 -9.31 7.70 0.54
CA LEU A 185 -8.28 8.54 1.15
C LEU A 185 -7.19 8.96 0.15
N VAL A 186 -6.67 8.02 -0.66
CA VAL A 186 -5.61 8.30 -1.63
C VAL A 186 -6.08 9.29 -2.70
N ILE A 187 -7.33 9.16 -3.13
CA ILE A 187 -7.96 10.03 -4.14
C ILE A 187 -8.22 11.41 -3.53
N ASP A 188 -8.80 11.47 -2.32
CA ASP A 188 -9.12 12.71 -1.61
C ASP A 188 -7.88 13.54 -1.30
N ALA A 189 -6.74 12.90 -1.04
CA ALA A 189 -5.45 13.59 -0.87
C ALA A 189 -5.06 14.46 -2.09
N GLY A 190 -5.66 14.22 -3.26
CA GLY A 190 -5.46 15.01 -4.48
C GLY A 190 -6.40 16.19 -4.66
N PHE A 191 -7.39 16.37 -3.80
CA PHE A 191 -8.35 17.46 -3.87
C PHE A 191 -8.15 18.46 -2.70
N PRO A 192 -8.32 19.77 -2.94
CA PRO A 192 -8.13 20.83 -1.95
C PRO A 192 -9.24 20.89 -0.88
#